data_AF-A0A2S3WHM3-F1
#
_entry.id   AF-A0A2S3WHM3-F1
#
_cell.length_a   1.000
_cell.length_b   1.000
_cell.length_c   1.000
_cell.angle_alpha   90.00
_cell.angle_beta   90.00
_cell.angle_gamma   90.00
#
_symmetry.space_group_name_H-M   'P 1'
#
loop_
_entity.id
_entity.type
_entity.pdbx_description
1 polymer ?
#
loop_
_entity_poly.entity_id
_entity_poly.type
_entity_poly.pdbx_seq_one_letter_code
_entity_poly.pdbx_strand_id
1 'polypeptide(L)'
;MKMGQVTELHKAYLEASSKSDHFLLGAIAAACAYLAQSNPYGKIGLNPETLFLIDLVVLGLAAFFAHRRIENTIQVLKFNTTFLQGRNEGDPVSYYGGKQLAEKYANRTVSNYTFRNFFMALGFILYVVAKVWRAY
;
A
#
# COMPACT_ATOMS: atom_id res chain seq x y z
N MET A 1 -5.63 14.22 -30.04
CA MET A 1 -5.71 14.71 -28.64
C MET A 1 -4.60 15.73 -28.44
N LYS A 2 -4.89 16.99 -28.07
CA LYS A 2 -3.84 18.01 -27.90
C LYS A 2 -2.94 17.61 -26.74
N MET A 3 -1.61 17.74 -26.89
CA MET A 3 -0.61 17.32 -25.89
C MET A 3 -0.92 17.84 -24.47
N GLY A 4 -1.50 19.05 -24.36
CA GLY A 4 -1.93 19.63 -23.08
C GLY A 4 -3.07 18.87 -22.37
N GLN A 5 -4.01 18.26 -23.10
CA GLN A 5 -5.09 17.47 -22.48
C GLN A 5 -4.58 16.17 -21.86
N VAL A 6 -3.55 15.56 -22.46
CA VAL A 6 -2.94 14.32 -21.96
C VAL A 6 -2.21 14.60 -20.64
N THR A 7 -1.49 15.72 -20.54
CA THR A 7 -0.77 16.12 -19.33
C THR A 7 -1.71 16.41 -18.17
N GLU A 8 -2.82 17.12 -18.42
CA GLU A 8 -3.82 17.42 -17.38
C GLU A 8 -4.54 16.16 -16.90
N LEU A 9 -4.92 15.26 -17.81
CA LEU A 9 -5.51 13.97 -17.44
C LEU A 9 -4.53 13.12 -16.60
N HIS A 10 -3.25 13.11 -16.97
CA HIS A 10 -2.22 12.39 -16.22
C HIS A 10 -2.04 12.94 -14.80
N LYS A 11 -2.03 14.27 -14.63
CA LYS A 11 -1.98 14.91 -13.31
C LYS A 11 -3.20 14.55 -12.47
N ALA A 12 -4.40 14.66 -13.05
CA ALA A 12 -5.64 14.30 -12.36
C ALA A 12 -5.65 12.83 -11.91
N TYR A 13 -5.15 11.92 -12.76
CA TYR A 13 -5.00 10.51 -12.40
C TYR A 13 -4.01 10.30 -11.24
N LEU A 14 -2.83 10.93 -11.29
CA LEU A 14 -1.83 10.81 -10.20
C LEU A 14 -2.38 11.36 -8.88
N GLU A 15 -3.07 12.49 -8.92
CA GLU A 15 -3.67 13.10 -7.74
C GLU A 15 -4.77 12.22 -7.15
N ALA A 16 -5.66 11.68 -7.99
CA ALA A 16 -6.71 10.76 -7.57
C ALA A 16 -6.13 9.47 -6.96
N SER A 17 -5.09 8.90 -7.58
CA SER A 17 -4.38 7.73 -7.06
C SER A 17 -3.75 8.04 -5.70
N SER A 18 -3.06 9.16 -5.55
CA SER A 18 -2.43 9.56 -4.29
C SER A 18 -3.46 9.76 -3.18
N LYS A 19 -4.58 10.44 -3.46
CA LYS A 19 -5.67 10.63 -2.51
C LYS A 19 -6.29 9.31 -2.05
N SER A 20 -6.55 8.41 -3.00
CA SER A 20 -7.07 7.07 -2.70
C SER A 20 -6.15 6.29 -1.76
N ASP A 21 -4.84 6.39 -1.97
CA ASP A 21 -3.85 5.67 -1.18
C ASP A 21 -3.74 6.16 0.27
N HIS A 22 -3.75 7.49 0.46
CA HIS A 22 -3.75 8.09 1.79
C HIS A 22 -5.05 7.77 2.54
N PHE A 23 -6.19 7.82 1.85
CA PHE A 23 -7.47 7.44 2.42
C PHE A 23 -7.47 5.98 2.89
N LEU A 24 -7.03 5.05 2.03
CA LEU A 24 -6.97 3.63 2.38
C LEU A 24 -6.01 3.36 3.54
N LEU A 25 -4.81 3.95 3.54
CA LEU A 25 -3.87 3.80 4.65
C LEU A 25 -4.48 4.31 5.97
N GLY A 26 -5.12 5.48 5.94
CA GLY A 26 -5.81 6.04 7.10
C GLY A 26 -6.95 5.15 7.59
N ALA A 27 -7.77 4.62 6.68
CA ALA A 27 -8.86 3.71 7.01
C ALA A 27 -8.37 2.40 7.63
N ILE A 28 -7.31 1.78 7.09
CA ILE A 28 -6.71 0.56 7.65
C ILE A 28 -6.12 0.85 9.03
N ALA A 29 -5.38 1.95 9.19
CA ALA A 29 -4.81 2.33 10.48
C ALA A 29 -5.89 2.59 11.55
N ALA A 30 -6.98 3.26 11.17
CA ALA A 30 -8.13 3.48 12.05
C ALA A 30 -8.82 2.17 12.43
N ALA A 31 -9.00 1.25 11.47
CA ALA A 31 -9.54 -0.08 11.75
C ALA A 31 -8.64 -0.87 12.72
N CYS A 32 -7.32 -0.84 12.53
CA CYS A 32 -6.36 -1.45 13.46
C CYS A 32 -6.47 -0.85 14.86
N ALA A 33 -6.52 0.47 14.99
CA ALA A 33 -6.64 1.15 16.27
C ALA A 33 -7.95 0.79 16.99
N TYR A 34 -9.06 0.74 16.24
CA TYR A 34 -10.36 0.34 16.77
C TYR A 34 -10.34 -1.12 17.25
N LEU A 35 -9.85 -2.05 16.43
CA LEU A 35 -9.77 -3.47 16.80
C LEU A 35 -8.84 -3.70 17.99
N ALA A 36 -7.71 -2.99 18.05
CA ALA A 36 -6.80 -3.00 19.19
C ALA A 36 -7.45 -2.55 20.50
N GLN A 37 -8.48 -1.71 20.43
CA GLN A 37 -9.22 -1.25 21.62
C GLN A 37 -10.41 -2.17 21.94
N SER A 38 -11.13 -2.65 20.93
CA SER A 38 -12.41 -3.34 21.11
C SER A 38 -12.26 -4.85 21.36
N ASN A 39 -11.17 -5.47 20.91
CA ASN A 39 -11.02 -6.91 20.97
C ASN A 39 -10.55 -7.36 22.36
N PRO A 40 -11.16 -8.43 22.92
CA PRO A 40 -10.67 -9.03 24.15
C PRO A 40 -9.40 -9.82 23.85
N TYR A 41 -8.30 -9.43 24.50
CA TYR A 41 -7.03 -10.14 24.46
C TYR A 41 -6.82 -10.90 25.75
N GLY A 42 -6.39 -12.16 25.64
CA GLY A 42 -6.07 -12.99 26.79
C GLY A 42 -4.90 -13.91 26.53
N LYS A 43 -4.86 -15.05 27.22
CA LYS A 43 -3.71 -15.98 27.13
C LYS A 43 -3.63 -16.59 25.74
N ILE A 44 -2.41 -16.66 25.20
CA ILE A 44 -2.13 -17.28 23.90
C ILE A 44 -2.47 -18.77 23.96
N GLY A 45 -3.31 -19.24 23.04
CA GLY A 45 -3.78 -20.62 22.97
C GLY A 45 -4.71 -20.84 21.76
N LEU A 46 -5.32 -22.04 21.66
CA LEU A 46 -6.35 -22.31 20.65
C LEU A 46 -7.70 -21.73 21.11
N ASN A 47 -7.76 -20.41 21.20
CA ASN A 47 -8.94 -19.65 21.61
C ASN A 47 -9.24 -18.53 20.61
N PRO A 48 -10.48 -18.02 20.58
CA PRO A 48 -10.85 -16.87 19.72
C PRO A 48 -10.00 -15.62 19.98
N GLU A 49 -9.49 -15.45 21.21
CA GLU A 49 -8.66 -14.30 21.60
C GLU A 49 -7.31 -14.27 20.89
N THR A 50 -6.70 -15.44 20.66
CA THR A 50 -5.46 -15.55 19.87
C THR A 50 -5.72 -15.24 18.39
N LEU A 51 -6.88 -15.62 17.84
CA LEU A 51 -7.25 -15.25 16.47
C LEU A 51 -7.44 -13.73 16.31
N PHE A 52 -8.03 -13.04 17.29
CA PHE A 52 -8.11 -11.57 17.27
C PHE A 52 -6.74 -10.89 17.31
N LEU A 53 -5.77 -11.49 18.02
CA LEU A 53 -4.39 -11.01 18.02
C LEU A 53 -3.73 -11.22 16.65
N ILE A 54 -3.89 -12.41 16.06
CA ILE A 54 -3.35 -12.72 14.73
C ILE A 54 -3.96 -11.79 13.67
N ASP A 55 -5.28 -11.58 13.71
CA ASP A 55 -5.97 -10.66 12.81
C ASP A 55 -5.41 -9.23 12.92
N LEU A 56 -5.21 -8.73 14.14
CA LEU A 56 -4.61 -7.41 14.34
C LEU A 56 -3.21 -7.29 13.72
N VAL A 57 -2.38 -8.33 13.85
CA VAL A 57 -1.05 -8.37 13.24
C VAL A 57 -1.15 -8.41 11.71
N VAL A 58 -2.07 -9.20 11.16
CA VAL A 58 -2.32 -9.31 9.72
C VAL A 58 -2.79 -7.97 9.12
N LEU A 59 -3.71 -7.27 9.79
CA LEU A 59 -4.16 -5.93 9.40
C LEU A 59 -3.04 -4.89 9.55
N GLY A 60 -2.21 -5.00 10.59
CA GLY A 60 -1.01 -4.18 10.76
C GLY A 60 -0.02 -4.35 9.60
N LEU A 61 0.21 -5.58 9.14
CA LEU A 61 1.01 -5.86 7.96
C LEU A 61 0.37 -5.26 6.69
N ALA A 62 -0.96 -5.32 6.56
CA ALA A 62 -1.66 -4.67 5.45
C ALA A 62 -1.39 -3.15 5.42
N ALA A 63 -1.42 -2.48 6.57
CA ALA A 63 -1.08 -1.06 6.69
C ALA A 63 0.39 -0.78 6.32
N PHE A 64 1.31 -1.65 6.74
CA PHE A 64 2.72 -1.53 6.39
C PHE A 64 2.95 -1.64 4.88
N PHE A 65 2.32 -2.61 4.21
CA PHE A 65 2.40 -2.74 2.74
C PHE A 65 1.72 -1.58 2.01
N ALA A 66 0.62 -1.05 2.55
CA ALA A 66 -0.03 0.15 2.02
C ALA A 66 0.91 1.37 2.08
N HIS A 67 1.59 1.58 3.20
CA HIS A 67 2.58 2.64 3.35
C HIS A 67 3.77 2.45 2.40
N ARG A 68 4.32 1.22 2.32
CA ARG A 68 5.41 0.88 1.39
C ARG A 68 5.03 1.15 -0.07
N ARG A 69 3.78 0.94 -0.47
CA ARG A 69 3.32 1.26 -1.83
C ARG A 69 3.39 2.77 -2.12
N ILE A 70 3.02 3.62 -1.16
CA ILE A 70 3.12 5.08 -1.29
C ILE A 70 4.59 5.50 -1.46
N GLU A 71 5.48 5.00 -0.60
CA GLU A 71 6.92 5.30 -0.70
C GLU A 71 7.51 4.91 -2.07
N ASN A 72 7.21 3.70 -2.56
CA ASN A 72 7.72 3.27 -3.86
C ASN A 72 7.17 4.12 -5.01
N THR A 73 5.91 4.56 -4.93
CA THR A 73 5.32 5.45 -5.95
C THR A 73 6.02 6.80 -5.98
N ILE A 74 6.35 7.37 -4.81
CA ILE A 74 7.14 8.60 -4.70
C ILE A 74 8.53 8.40 -5.33
N GLN A 75 9.19 7.27 -5.05
CA GLN A 75 10.49 6.95 -5.65
C GLN A 75 10.40 6.81 -7.18
N VAL A 76 9.36 6.17 -7.73
CA VAL A 76 9.13 6.10 -9.17
C VAL A 76 9.02 7.49 -9.78
N LEU A 77 8.22 8.39 -9.18
CA LEU A 77 8.08 9.75 -9.67
C LEU A 77 9.42 10.51 -9.63
N LYS A 78 10.19 10.37 -8.55
CA LYS A 78 11.53 10.96 -8.41
C LYS A 78 12.49 10.47 -9.49
N PHE A 79 12.62 9.16 -9.69
CA PHE A 79 13.53 8.62 -10.71
C PHE A 79 13.03 8.89 -12.13
N ASN A 80 11.72 8.98 -12.34
CA ASN A 80 11.15 9.40 -13.61
C ASN A 80 11.51 10.86 -13.95
N THR A 81 11.54 11.76 -12.96
CA THR A 81 12.04 13.13 -13.17
C THR A 81 13.52 13.16 -13.52
N THR A 82 14.36 12.36 -12.85
CA THR A 82 15.80 12.23 -13.18
C THR A 82 16.01 11.65 -14.58
N PHE A 83 15.20 10.67 -14.97
CA PHE A 83 15.20 10.10 -16.31
C PHE A 83 14.90 11.16 -17.38
N LEU A 84 13.86 11.98 -17.16
CA LEU A 84 13.48 13.05 -18.10
C LEU A 84 14.53 14.16 -18.17
N GLN A 85 15.16 14.51 -17.04
CA GLN A 85 16.27 15.45 -17.00
C GLN A 85 17.47 14.94 -17.80
N GLY A 86 17.92 13.70 -17.55
CA GLY A 86 19.01 13.09 -18.32
C GLY A 86 18.71 13.01 -19.82
N ARG A 87 17.45 12.77 -20.20
CA ARG A 87 17.02 12.82 -21.61
C ARG A 87 17.15 14.22 -22.21
N ASN A 88 16.78 15.26 -21.47
CA ASN A 88 16.79 16.64 -21.94
C ASN A 88 18.21 17.22 -21.98
N GLU A 89 19.08 16.82 -21.03
CA GLU A 89 20.47 17.27 -20.92
C GLU A 89 21.44 16.46 -21.80
N GLY A 90 20.98 15.31 -22.32
CA GLY A 90 21.81 14.42 -23.14
C GLY A 90 22.81 13.59 -22.33
N ASP A 91 22.66 13.52 -21.00
CA ASP A 91 23.50 12.70 -20.12
C ASP A 91 23.03 11.23 -20.12
N PRO A 92 23.80 10.30 -20.72
CA PRO A 92 23.41 8.90 -20.78
C PRO A 92 23.41 8.24 -19.39
N VAL A 93 24.22 8.69 -18.43
CA VAL A 93 24.33 8.06 -17.11
C VAL A 93 23.03 8.26 -16.32
N SER A 94 22.57 9.51 -16.25
CA SER A 94 21.30 9.87 -15.60
C SER A 94 20.08 9.26 -16.31
N TYR A 95 20.13 9.12 -17.64
CA TYR A 95 19.07 8.50 -18.43
C TYR A 95 18.91 7.00 -18.12
N TYR A 96 19.97 6.19 -18.28
CA TYR A 96 19.88 4.75 -18.06
C TYR A 96 19.69 4.41 -16.58
N GLY A 97 20.37 5.13 -15.68
CA GLY A 97 20.23 4.96 -14.24
C GLY A 97 18.83 5.28 -13.73
N GLY A 98 18.27 6.43 -14.15
CA GLY A 98 16.92 6.84 -13.81
C GLY A 98 15.86 5.85 -14.29
N LYS A 99 15.99 5.35 -15.52
CA LYS A 99 15.06 4.37 -16.10
C LYS A 99 15.05 3.04 -15.32
N GLN A 100 16.23 2.46 -15.07
CA GLN A 100 16.32 1.18 -14.35
C GLN A 100 15.78 1.28 -12.92
N LEU A 101 16.06 2.38 -12.24
CA LEU A 101 15.55 2.61 -10.89
C LEU A 101 14.03 2.81 -10.91
N ALA A 102 13.50 3.60 -11.84
CA ALA A 102 12.05 3.79 -11.99
C ALA A 102 11.33 2.47 -12.24
N GLU A 103 11.82 1.62 -13.15
CA GLU A 103 11.25 0.29 -13.43
C GLU A 103 11.32 -0.64 -12.21
N LYS A 104 12.46 -0.66 -11.50
CA LYS A 104 12.64 -1.48 -10.29
C LYS A 104 11.63 -1.11 -9.20
N TYR A 105 11.42 0.18 -8.95
CA TYR A 105 10.46 0.64 -7.97
C TYR A 105 9.02 0.46 -8.44
N ALA A 106 8.73 0.60 -9.74
CA ALA A 106 7.40 0.34 -10.31
C ALA A 106 6.96 -1.12 -10.10
N ASN A 107 7.85 -2.08 -10.36
CA ASN A 107 7.57 -3.50 -10.12
C ASN A 107 7.31 -3.80 -8.63
N ARG A 108 8.05 -3.14 -7.72
CA ARG A 108 7.82 -3.24 -6.28
C ARG A 108 6.47 -2.65 -5.86
N THR A 109 6.03 -1.56 -6.49
CA THR A 109 4.71 -0.97 -6.25
C THR A 109 3.59 -1.96 -6.55
N VAL A 110 3.68 -2.72 -7.66
CA VAL A 110 2.69 -3.76 -8.01
C VAL A 110 2.69 -4.89 -6.98
N SER A 111 3.87 -5.38 -6.60
CA SER A 111 3.99 -6.43 -5.58
C SER A 111 3.35 -6.02 -4.25
N ASN A 112 3.65 -4.80 -3.77
CA ASN A 112 3.07 -4.28 -2.53
C ASN A 112 1.56 -4.04 -2.61
N TYR A 113 1.03 -3.69 -3.79
CA TYR A 113 -0.41 -3.61 -4.03
C TYR A 113 -1.08 -4.97 -3.80
N THR A 114 -0.51 -6.04 -4.38
CA THR A 114 -1.02 -7.40 -4.23
C THR A 114 -0.96 -7.86 -2.79
N PHE A 115 0.17 -7.66 -2.10
CA PHE A 115 0.31 -8.02 -0.69
C PHE A 115 -0.69 -7.26 0.19
N ARG A 116 -0.84 -5.95 0.01
CA ARG A 116 -1.84 -5.16 0.75
C ARG A 116 -3.23 -5.77 0.62
N ASN A 117 -3.68 -6.04 -0.61
CA ASN A 117 -5.02 -6.59 -0.85
C ASN A 117 -5.16 -8.00 -0.27
N PHE A 118 -4.12 -8.83 -0.36
CA PHE A 118 -4.09 -10.16 0.24
C PHE A 118 -4.23 -10.10 1.77
N PHE A 119 -3.42 -9.28 2.45
CA PHE A 119 -3.48 -9.14 3.91
C PHE A 119 -4.78 -8.49 4.39
N MET A 120 -5.34 -7.53 3.64
CA MET A 120 -6.67 -6.98 3.96
C MET A 120 -7.77 -8.05 3.89
N ALA A 121 -7.79 -8.84 2.82
CA ALA A 121 -8.79 -9.91 2.67
C ALA A 121 -8.61 -11.00 3.72
N LEU A 122 -7.36 -11.38 4.00
CA LEU A 122 -7.03 -12.38 5.00
C LEU A 122 -7.43 -11.92 6.41
N GLY A 123 -7.13 -10.67 6.78
CA GLY A 123 -7.53 -10.10 8.07
C GLY A 123 -9.05 -10.10 8.22
N PHE A 124 -9.78 -9.62 7.21
CA PHE A 124 -11.24 -9.65 7.22
C PHE A 124 -11.80 -11.06 7.44
N ILE A 125 -11.27 -12.07 6.75
CA ILE A 125 -11.69 -13.47 6.93
C ILE A 125 -11.39 -13.96 8.34
N LEU A 126 -10.17 -13.71 8.85
CA LEU A 126 -9.77 -14.10 10.20
C LEU A 126 -10.66 -13.46 11.26
N TYR A 127 -10.99 -12.18 11.12
CA TYR A 127 -11.88 -11.48 12.02
C TYR A 127 -13.29 -12.09 12.05
N VAL A 128 -13.87 -12.38 10.88
CA VAL A 128 -15.18 -13.02 10.76
C VAL A 128 -15.17 -14.40 11.40
N VAL A 129 -14.16 -15.22 11.10
CA VAL A 129 -14.02 -16.57 11.69
C VAL A 129 -13.89 -16.48 13.21
N ALA A 130 -13.09 -15.56 13.74
CA ALA A 130 -12.92 -15.38 15.18
C ALA A 130 -14.22 -14.95 15.87
N LYS A 131 -15.00 -14.06 15.22
CA LYS A 131 -16.33 -13.65 15.70
C LYS A 131 -17.34 -14.78 15.71
N VAL A 132 -17.41 -15.56 14.63
CA VAL A 132 -18.32 -16.71 14.52
C VAL A 132 -17.94 -17.76 15.55
N TRP A 133 -16.65 -18.10 15.68
CA TRP A 133 -16.20 -19.06 16.69
C TRP A 133 -16.56 -18.59 18.10
N ARG A 134 -16.32 -17.32 18.46
CA ARG A 134 -16.69 -16.82 19.79
C ARG A 134 -18.20 -16.92 20.08
N ALA A 135 -19.06 -16.94 19.06
CA ALA A 135 -20.50 -17.01 19.22
C ALA A 135 -21.03 -18.43 19.48
N TYR A 136 -20.24 -19.47 19.19
CA TYR A 136 -20.58 -20.89 19.38
C TYR A 136 -19.73 -21.52 20.50
#